data_AF-A0A354GQ35-F1
#
_entry.id   AF-A0A354GQ35-F1
#
_cell.length_a   1.000
_cell.length_b   1.000
_cell.length_c   1.000
_cell.angle_alpha   90.00
_cell.angle_beta   90.00
_cell.angle_gamma   90.00
#
_symmetry.space_group_name_H-M   'P 1'
#
loop_
_entity.id
_entity.type
_entity.pdbx_description
1 polymer ?
#
loop_
_entity_poly.entity_id
_entity_poly.type
_entity_poly.pdbx_seq_one_letter_code
_entity_poly.pdbx_strand_id
1 'polypeptide(L)'
;MRSWFSHLWSSSARQKSPRPRRILLSIEQLEDRRTPAVITVTSIGDTIAVDALVTLREAITSINQGSNVNADVVAVGAYGVNDTINFNIPGAGVQTISLGSSLPAIIKPLTIDGYTQGVAATNTLANSDNAVLLIQLDGTSAGTAVNGLTLGAGSGGSTIKGLDITNFQADGSLNGGVGILVQSNGNSIVGNFVGVNPAGTT
;
A
#
# COMPACT_ATOMS: atom_id res chain seq x y z
N MET A 1 -23.51 8.03 -92.45
CA MET A 1 -24.83 8.56 -92.07
C MET A 1 -24.79 8.94 -90.60
N ARG A 2 -25.29 10.14 -90.25
CA ARG A 2 -25.53 10.70 -88.89
C ARG A 2 -24.24 11.12 -88.17
N SER A 3 -24.08 12.25 -87.48
CA SER A 3 -24.87 13.46 -87.17
C SER A 3 -23.89 14.38 -86.39
N TRP A 4 -23.54 15.58 -86.87
CA TRP A 4 -23.90 16.92 -86.32
C TRP A 4 -23.92 17.15 -84.79
N PHE A 5 -23.22 18.24 -84.40
CA PHE A 5 -23.24 19.10 -83.19
C PHE A 5 -22.65 18.64 -81.84
N SER A 6 -21.69 19.43 -81.34
CA SER A 6 -21.62 19.88 -79.93
C SER A 6 -20.83 21.20 -79.88
N HIS A 7 -21.52 22.34 -79.79
CA HIS A 7 -21.79 23.09 -78.56
C HIS A 7 -20.56 23.30 -77.66
N LEU A 8 -20.04 24.53 -77.73
CA LEU A 8 -19.20 25.14 -76.72
C LEU A 8 -19.91 25.08 -75.35
N TRP A 9 -19.23 24.53 -74.36
CA TRP A 9 -19.45 24.90 -72.97
C TRP A 9 -18.12 25.16 -72.28
N SER A 10 -17.93 26.43 -71.91
CA SER A 10 -16.87 26.92 -71.03
C SER A 10 -17.12 26.38 -69.62
N SER A 11 -16.22 25.53 -69.11
CA SER A 11 -16.20 25.18 -67.69
C SER A 11 -15.37 26.21 -66.92
N SER A 12 -16.07 27.03 -66.14
CA SER A 12 -15.49 27.96 -65.18
C SER A 12 -14.63 27.20 -64.16
N ALA A 13 -13.37 27.61 -64.00
CA ALA A 13 -12.47 27.06 -62.99
C ALA A 13 -13.00 27.43 -61.59
N ARG A 14 -13.59 26.45 -60.91
CA ARG A 14 -14.08 26.58 -59.53
C ARG A 14 -12.89 26.78 -58.58
N GLN A 15 -12.59 28.02 -58.21
CA GLN A 15 -11.61 28.32 -57.16
C GLN A 15 -12.07 27.65 -55.85
N LYS A 16 -11.30 26.68 -55.37
CA LYS A 16 -11.53 26.04 -54.07
C LYS A 16 -11.19 27.07 -52.98
N SER A 17 -12.19 27.46 -52.19
CA SER A 17 -11.96 28.27 -51.00
C SER A 17 -11.09 27.50 -50.00
N PRO A 18 -10.10 28.15 -49.35
CA PRO A 18 -9.30 27.51 -48.31
C PRO A 18 -10.20 27.18 -47.12
N ARG A 19 -10.21 25.91 -46.71
CA ARG A 19 -10.94 25.47 -45.50
C ARG A 19 -10.32 26.15 -44.28
N PRO A 20 -11.13 26.74 -43.37
CA PRO A 20 -10.60 27.33 -42.15
C PRO A 20 -9.89 26.23 -41.34
N ARG A 21 -8.68 26.52 -40.86
CA ARG A 21 -7.96 25.63 -39.94
C ARG A 21 -8.82 25.45 -38.70
N ARG A 22 -9.28 24.24 -38.44
CA ARG A 22 -9.87 23.90 -37.14
C ARG A 22 -8.76 24.05 -36.10
N ILE A 23 -8.86 25.07 -35.25
CA ILE A 23 -8.07 25.13 -34.02
C ILE A 23 -8.61 24.01 -33.15
N LEU A 24 -7.93 22.86 -33.17
CA LEU A 24 -8.21 21.79 -32.22
C LEU A 24 -7.67 22.30 -30.88
N LEU A 25 -8.58 22.65 -29.98
CA LEU A 25 -8.25 22.78 -28.57
C LEU A 25 -7.84 21.38 -28.09
N SER A 26 -6.53 21.12 -28.06
CA SER A 26 -6.00 19.93 -27.41
C SER A 26 -6.09 20.18 -25.91
N ILE A 27 -6.96 19.44 -25.22
CA ILE A 27 -6.79 19.26 -23.78
C ILE A 27 -5.53 18.40 -23.66
N GLU A 28 -4.44 18.97 -23.14
CA GLU A 28 -3.36 18.14 -22.64
C GLU A 28 -3.96 17.27 -21.52
N GLN A 29 -3.82 15.96 -21.65
CA GLN A 29 -4.17 15.05 -20.58
C GLN A 29 -3.22 15.36 -19.43
N LEU A 30 -3.70 16.14 -18.45
CA LEU A 30 -3.02 16.29 -17.17
C LEU A 30 -2.72 14.89 -16.65
N GLU A 31 -1.48 14.64 -16.27
CA GLU A 31 -1.08 13.40 -15.64
C GLU A 31 -2.08 13.04 -14.53
N ASP A 32 -2.48 11.77 -14.48
CA ASP A 32 -3.35 11.26 -13.43
C ASP A 32 -2.68 11.56 -12.08
N ARG A 33 -3.20 12.53 -11.32
CA ARG A 33 -2.83 12.78 -9.92
C ARG A 33 -3.41 11.67 -9.02
N ARG A 34 -3.01 10.42 -9.26
CA ARG A 34 -3.37 9.30 -8.39
C ARG A 34 -2.53 9.41 -7.13
N THR A 35 -3.13 9.92 -6.07
CA THR A 35 -2.58 9.77 -4.72
C THR A 35 -2.54 8.28 -4.39
N PRO A 36 -1.47 7.76 -3.78
CA PRO A 36 -1.42 6.38 -3.29
C PRO A 36 -2.62 6.07 -2.40
N ALA A 37 -3.07 4.82 -2.39
CA ALA A 37 -4.15 4.42 -1.52
C ALA A 37 -3.70 4.45 -0.05
N VAL A 38 -4.58 4.90 0.84
CA VAL A 38 -4.40 4.82 2.29
C VAL A 38 -5.49 3.92 2.86
N ILE A 39 -5.09 2.87 3.57
CA ILE A 39 -5.98 2.00 4.34
C ILE A 39 -5.69 2.23 5.82
N THR A 40 -6.74 2.41 6.62
CA THR A 40 -6.62 2.55 8.07
C THR A 40 -7.10 1.28 8.76
N VAL A 41 -6.19 0.62 9.49
CA VAL A 41 -6.48 -0.51 10.36
C VAL A 41 -7.17 0.00 11.63
N THR A 42 -8.27 -0.64 12.01
CA THR A 42 -9.13 -0.23 13.13
C THR A 42 -9.36 -1.33 14.16
N SER A 43 -8.77 -2.51 13.98
CA SER A 43 -8.94 -3.65 14.89
C SER A 43 -7.64 -4.41 15.15
N ILE A 44 -7.58 -5.03 16.32
CA ILE A 44 -6.52 -5.97 16.75
C ILE A 44 -6.72 -7.40 16.21
N GLY A 45 -7.82 -7.65 15.50
CA GLY A 45 -8.10 -8.97 14.91
C GLY A 45 -7.10 -9.36 13.80
N ASP A 46 -7.02 -10.66 13.53
CA ASP A 46 -6.14 -11.25 12.51
C ASP A 46 -6.93 -12.13 11.51
N THR A 47 -8.20 -11.81 11.27
CA THR A 47 -9.06 -12.53 10.33
C THR A 47 -9.55 -11.62 9.22
N ILE A 48 -9.69 -12.18 8.02
CA ILE A 48 -10.44 -11.51 6.95
C ILE A 48 -11.92 -11.86 7.18
N ALA A 49 -12.70 -10.88 7.63
CA ALA A 49 -14.11 -11.05 7.95
C ALA A 49 -14.93 -9.91 7.33
N VAL A 50 -16.26 -9.97 7.44
CA VAL A 50 -17.09 -8.79 7.16
C VAL A 50 -17.81 -8.45 8.46
N ASP A 51 -17.18 -7.62 9.27
CA ASP A 51 -17.54 -7.31 10.65
C ASP A 51 -17.43 -5.80 11.00
N ALA A 52 -17.31 -4.95 9.98
CA ALA A 52 -17.14 -3.49 10.09
C ALA A 52 -15.83 -3.06 10.77
N LEU A 53 -14.85 -3.96 10.85
CA LEU A 53 -13.51 -3.67 11.31
C LEU A 53 -12.51 -3.90 10.17
N VAL A 54 -11.38 -3.20 10.23
CA VAL A 54 -10.28 -3.40 9.28
C VAL A 54 -9.08 -3.92 10.04
N THR A 55 -8.64 -5.13 9.71
CA THR A 55 -7.45 -5.78 10.24
C THR A 55 -6.22 -5.49 9.39
N LEU A 56 -5.02 -5.67 9.97
CA LEU A 56 -3.76 -5.57 9.21
C LEU A 56 -3.70 -6.57 8.05
N ARG A 57 -4.23 -7.78 8.25
CA ARG A 57 -4.30 -8.83 7.23
C ARG A 57 -5.12 -8.38 6.02
N GLU A 58 -6.26 -7.74 6.25
CA GLU A 58 -7.12 -7.21 5.18
C GLU A 58 -6.45 -6.06 4.43
N ALA A 59 -5.78 -5.16 5.15
CA ALA A 59 -5.05 -4.05 4.56
C ALA A 59 -3.93 -4.52 3.63
N ILE A 60 -3.08 -5.45 4.09
CA ILE A 60 -2.01 -6.03 3.27
C ILE A 60 -2.59 -6.78 2.07
N THR A 61 -3.62 -7.60 2.27
CA THR A 61 -4.27 -8.35 1.19
C THR A 61 -4.82 -7.42 0.13
N SER A 62 -5.48 -6.34 0.55
CA SER A 62 -6.11 -5.37 -0.36
C SER A 62 -5.08 -4.63 -1.21
N ILE A 63 -3.97 -4.18 -0.62
CA ILE A 63 -2.87 -3.55 -1.38
C ILE A 63 -2.25 -4.55 -2.36
N ASN A 64 -1.93 -5.75 -1.90
CA ASN A 64 -1.35 -6.81 -2.74
C ASN A 64 -2.20 -7.12 -3.97
N GLN A 65 -3.53 -7.18 -3.86
CA GLN A 65 -4.42 -7.40 -5.00
C GLN A 65 -4.80 -6.13 -5.76
N GLY A 66 -4.59 -4.94 -5.18
CA GLY A 66 -4.93 -3.65 -5.79
C GLY A 66 -6.43 -3.32 -5.75
N SER A 67 -7.16 -3.90 -4.82
CA SER A 67 -8.59 -3.68 -4.60
C SER A 67 -8.97 -4.04 -3.17
N ASN A 68 -10.08 -3.52 -2.65
CA ASN A 68 -10.57 -3.89 -1.32
C ASN A 68 -10.89 -5.40 -1.28
N VAL A 69 -10.43 -6.11 -0.25
CA VAL A 69 -10.70 -7.55 -0.07
C VAL A 69 -12.16 -7.83 0.30
N ASN A 70 -12.80 -6.88 0.95
CA ASN A 70 -14.20 -6.94 1.35
C ASN A 70 -14.79 -5.51 1.46
N ALA A 71 -16.01 -5.41 1.97
CA ALA A 71 -16.71 -4.14 2.13
C ALA A 71 -16.20 -3.27 3.30
N ASP A 72 -15.48 -3.85 4.25
CA ASP A 72 -14.99 -3.14 5.44
C ASP A 72 -13.76 -2.30 5.12
N VAL A 73 -12.90 -2.79 4.23
CA VAL A 73 -11.77 -2.03 3.72
C VAL A 73 -12.29 -0.88 2.86
N VAL A 74 -12.10 0.35 3.34
CA VAL A 74 -12.38 1.58 2.60
C VAL A 74 -11.07 2.32 2.37
N ALA A 75 -10.39 2.00 1.26
CA ALA A 75 -9.20 2.73 0.85
C ALA A 75 -9.53 4.17 0.43
N VAL A 76 -8.71 5.13 0.89
CA VAL A 76 -8.74 6.51 0.42
C VAL A 76 -7.69 6.67 -0.68
N GLY A 77 -8.11 7.03 -1.88
CA GLY A 77 -7.24 7.09 -3.05
C GLY A 77 -7.30 5.82 -3.90
N ALA A 78 -6.55 5.79 -4.99
CA ALA A 78 -6.51 4.66 -5.90
C ALA A 78 -5.33 3.76 -5.56
N TYR A 79 -5.55 2.45 -5.50
CA TYR A 79 -4.48 1.47 -5.35
C TYR A 79 -3.42 1.65 -6.44
N GLY A 80 -2.16 1.57 -6.04
CA GLY A 80 -1.06 1.84 -6.94
C GLY A 80 0.29 1.40 -6.37
N VAL A 81 1.26 2.30 -6.47
CA VAL A 81 2.60 2.12 -5.91
C VAL A 81 2.75 2.99 -4.68
N ASN A 82 3.41 2.46 -3.66
CA ASN A 82 3.62 3.15 -2.38
C ASN A 82 2.32 3.45 -1.62
N ASP A 83 1.35 2.54 -1.70
CA ASP A 83 0.14 2.57 -0.87
C ASP A 83 0.54 2.55 0.63
N THR A 84 -0.31 3.07 1.50
CA THR A 84 -0.01 3.26 2.93
C THR A 84 -1.02 2.54 3.81
N ILE A 85 -0.53 1.88 4.85
CA ILE A 85 -1.30 1.32 5.95
C ILE A 85 -1.07 2.20 7.19
N ASN A 86 -2.14 2.84 7.64
CA ASN A 86 -2.23 3.59 8.88
C ASN A 86 -2.96 2.78 9.95
N PHE A 87 -2.90 3.22 11.19
CA PHE A 87 -3.57 2.63 12.34
C PHE A 87 -4.39 3.68 13.08
N ASN A 88 -5.62 3.31 13.42
CA ASN A 88 -6.51 4.06 14.31
C ASN A 88 -7.38 3.05 15.08
N ILE A 89 -6.72 2.15 15.79
CA ILE A 89 -7.37 1.11 16.60
C ILE A 89 -7.89 1.77 17.88
N PRO A 90 -9.19 1.65 18.21
CA PRO A 90 -9.74 2.21 19.44
C PRO A 90 -9.15 1.54 20.69
N GLY A 91 -8.68 2.35 21.64
CA GLY A 91 -8.10 1.85 22.88
C GLY A 91 -7.06 2.81 23.44
N ALA A 92 -6.71 2.64 24.72
CA ALA A 92 -5.58 3.32 25.32
C ALA A 92 -4.37 2.37 25.36
N GLY A 93 -3.16 2.93 25.35
CA GLY A 93 -1.93 2.17 25.40
C GLY A 93 -1.63 1.39 24.12
N VAL A 94 -0.79 0.37 24.24
CA VAL A 94 -0.36 -0.47 23.13
C VAL A 94 -1.53 -1.32 22.63
N GLN A 95 -1.72 -1.32 21.32
CA GLN A 95 -2.68 -2.14 20.61
C GLN A 95 -1.93 -3.38 20.09
N THR A 96 -2.13 -4.50 20.77
CA THR A 96 -1.48 -5.77 20.45
C THR A 96 -2.32 -6.56 19.46
N ILE A 97 -1.79 -6.75 18.27
CA ILE A 97 -2.34 -7.63 17.23
C ILE A 97 -1.72 -9.01 17.43
N SER A 98 -2.48 -9.91 18.06
CA SER A 98 -2.04 -11.30 18.26
C SER A 98 -2.27 -12.10 16.98
N LEU A 99 -1.18 -12.50 16.33
CA LEU A 99 -1.25 -13.21 15.06
C LEU A 99 -1.52 -14.69 15.31
N GLY A 100 -2.53 -15.23 14.61
CA GLY A 100 -2.86 -16.66 14.65
C GLY A 100 -2.16 -17.47 13.55
N SER A 101 -1.56 -16.79 12.57
CA SER A 101 -0.81 -17.39 11.46
C SER A 101 0.05 -16.33 10.75
N SER A 102 0.89 -16.75 9.81
CA SER A 102 1.66 -15.82 8.98
C SER A 102 0.76 -14.79 8.30
N LEU A 103 1.11 -13.50 8.41
CA LEU A 103 0.51 -12.45 7.60
C LEU A 103 0.78 -12.70 6.11
N PRO A 104 -0.08 -12.23 5.20
CA PRO A 104 0.18 -12.32 3.77
C PRO A 104 1.52 -11.64 3.44
N ALA A 105 2.34 -12.27 2.60
CA ALA A 105 3.59 -11.66 2.17
C ALA A 105 3.30 -10.35 1.42
N ILE A 106 4.03 -9.30 1.74
CA ILE A 106 3.95 -8.02 1.05
C ILE A 106 4.67 -8.18 -0.29
N ILE A 107 3.96 -7.97 -1.39
CA ILE A 107 4.46 -8.19 -2.76
C ILE A 107 4.38 -6.93 -3.64
N LYS A 108 4.01 -5.80 -3.04
CA LYS A 108 4.02 -4.47 -3.67
C LYS A 108 4.68 -3.45 -2.75
N PRO A 109 5.25 -2.36 -3.31
CA PRO A 109 5.81 -1.30 -2.50
C PRO A 109 4.71 -0.63 -1.67
N LEU A 110 4.87 -0.61 -0.35
CA LEU A 110 3.93 0.05 0.55
C LEU A 110 4.64 0.65 1.78
N THR A 111 3.93 1.52 2.48
CA THR A 111 4.34 2.02 3.81
C THR A 111 3.43 1.42 4.88
N ILE A 112 4.00 0.81 5.91
CA ILE A 112 3.29 0.52 7.17
C ILE A 112 3.74 1.55 8.20
N ASP A 113 2.82 2.40 8.64
CA ASP A 113 3.11 3.52 9.54
C ASP A 113 2.44 3.37 10.91
N GLY A 114 3.10 2.65 11.82
CA GLY A 114 2.64 2.47 13.19
C GLY A 114 2.59 3.78 14.01
N TYR A 115 3.31 4.82 13.58
CA TYR A 115 3.27 6.13 14.26
C TYR A 115 1.96 6.89 14.06
N THR A 116 1.08 6.40 13.20
CA THR A 116 -0.27 6.98 13.01
C THR A 116 -1.25 6.60 14.13
N GLN A 117 -0.90 5.61 14.96
CA GLN A 117 -1.72 5.21 16.09
C GLN A 117 -1.66 6.26 17.21
N GLY A 118 -2.74 7.03 17.39
CA GLY A 118 -2.96 7.87 18.57
C GLY A 118 -1.81 8.83 18.88
N VAL A 119 -1.16 8.64 20.04
CA VAL A 119 -0.06 9.48 20.54
C VAL A 119 1.33 8.88 20.31
N ALA A 120 1.44 7.92 19.38
CA ALA A 120 2.72 7.34 18.99
C ALA A 120 3.68 8.43 18.47
N ALA A 121 4.98 8.24 18.73
CA ALA A 121 5.99 9.24 18.44
C ALA A 121 7.32 8.60 18.07
N THR A 122 8.00 9.17 17.08
CA THR A 122 9.37 8.81 16.71
C THR A 122 10.36 9.20 17.80
N ASN A 123 11.44 8.43 17.95
CA ASN A 123 12.56 8.86 18.79
C ASN A 123 13.12 10.20 18.30
N THR A 124 13.33 11.12 19.23
CA THR A 124 13.88 12.47 19.00
C THR A 124 15.21 12.68 19.73
N LEU A 125 15.61 11.74 20.59
CA LEU A 125 16.87 11.81 21.32
C LEU A 125 18.00 11.19 20.49
N ALA A 126 19.15 11.87 20.45
CA ALA A 126 20.31 11.40 19.67
C ALA A 126 20.99 10.17 20.30
N ASN A 127 21.02 10.08 21.64
CA ASN A 127 21.82 9.10 22.38
C ASN A 127 20.98 8.28 23.38
N SER A 128 19.66 8.31 23.25
CA SER A 128 18.71 7.57 24.09
C SER A 128 17.48 7.26 23.25
N ASP A 129 16.54 6.52 23.83
CA ASP A 129 15.23 6.29 23.23
C ASP A 129 14.12 7.03 23.99
N ASN A 130 13.27 7.74 23.24
CA ASN A 130 11.97 8.21 23.69
C ASN A 130 10.88 7.92 22.65
N ALA A 131 11.07 6.89 21.83
CA ALA A 131 10.04 6.46 20.91
C ALA A 131 8.82 5.95 21.70
N VAL A 132 7.63 6.21 21.15
CA VAL A 132 6.38 5.68 21.69
C VAL A 132 5.77 4.83 20.59
N LEU A 133 5.92 3.51 20.71
CA LEU A 133 5.34 2.53 19.79
C LEU A 133 4.04 2.00 20.40
N LEU A 134 2.94 2.15 19.67
CA LEU A 134 1.61 1.77 20.14
C LEU A 134 0.97 0.63 19.34
N ILE A 135 1.65 0.12 18.31
CA ILE A 135 1.21 -1.07 17.58
C ILE A 135 2.22 -2.18 17.81
N GLN A 136 1.74 -3.28 18.41
CA GLN A 136 2.54 -4.48 18.61
C GLN A 136 2.01 -5.61 17.73
N LEU A 137 2.90 -6.25 16.97
CA LEU A 137 2.67 -7.52 16.32
C LEU A 137 3.22 -8.62 17.23
N ASP A 138 2.32 -9.41 17.81
CA ASP A 138 2.66 -10.48 18.73
C ASP A 138 2.51 -11.85 18.05
N GLY A 139 3.65 -12.54 17.89
CA GLY A 139 3.74 -13.85 17.26
C GLY A 139 3.48 -15.05 18.18
N THR A 140 3.18 -14.83 19.47
CA THR A 140 3.05 -15.93 20.47
C THR A 140 2.10 -17.04 20.01
N SER A 141 1.01 -16.69 19.33
CA SER A 141 -0.02 -17.62 18.85
C SER A 141 0.12 -17.99 17.37
N ALA A 142 1.16 -17.51 16.68
CA ALA A 142 1.27 -17.65 15.23
C ALA A 142 1.75 -19.04 14.77
N GLY A 143 2.33 -19.81 15.70
CA GLY A 143 2.98 -21.09 15.43
C GLY A 143 4.48 -20.93 15.12
N THR A 144 5.15 -22.07 14.89
CA THR A 144 6.57 -22.11 14.53
C THR A 144 6.79 -21.86 13.04
N ALA A 145 8.00 -21.47 12.67
CA ALA A 145 8.38 -21.11 11.30
C ALA A 145 7.56 -19.96 10.68
N VAL A 146 6.96 -19.12 11.52
CA VAL A 146 6.24 -17.92 11.09
C VAL A 146 7.09 -16.68 11.32
N ASN A 147 7.07 -15.76 10.34
CA ASN A 147 7.67 -14.44 10.46
C ASN A 147 6.58 -13.40 10.76
N GLY A 148 6.94 -12.28 11.39
CA GLY A 148 6.00 -11.19 11.63
C GLY A 148 5.55 -10.53 10.34
N LEU A 149 6.50 -9.98 9.59
CA LEU A 149 6.27 -9.42 8.26
C LEU A 149 7.24 -10.06 7.26
N THR A 150 6.77 -10.27 6.04
CA THR A 150 7.63 -10.75 4.93
C THR A 150 7.52 -9.77 3.77
N LEU A 151 8.61 -9.08 3.45
CA LEU A 151 8.77 -8.26 2.25
C LEU A 151 9.25 -9.17 1.12
N GLY A 152 8.30 -9.76 0.39
CA GLY A 152 8.53 -10.70 -0.70
C GLY A 152 8.91 -10.03 -2.03
N ALA A 153 9.06 -10.82 -3.09
CA ALA A 153 9.34 -10.30 -4.43
C ALA A 153 8.28 -9.26 -4.86
N GLY A 154 8.73 -8.14 -5.43
CA GLY A 154 7.86 -7.04 -5.87
C GLY A 154 7.62 -5.94 -4.82
N SER A 155 7.99 -6.18 -3.55
CA SER A 155 7.82 -5.18 -2.47
C SER A 155 8.93 -4.13 -2.36
N GLY A 156 9.85 -4.06 -3.32
CA GLY A 156 11.01 -3.19 -3.21
C GLY A 156 10.64 -1.71 -3.10
N GLY A 157 11.29 -0.98 -2.20
CA GLY A 157 10.92 0.40 -1.86
C GLY A 157 9.93 0.52 -0.71
N SER A 158 9.57 -0.57 -0.04
CA SER A 158 8.63 -0.52 1.10
C SER A 158 9.25 0.16 2.31
N THR A 159 8.41 0.81 3.12
CA THR A 159 8.81 1.39 4.41
C THR A 159 8.03 0.75 5.54
N ILE A 160 8.71 0.20 6.53
CA ILE A 160 8.10 -0.32 7.76
C ILE A 160 8.60 0.53 8.92
N LYS A 161 7.70 1.18 9.66
CA LYS A 161 8.06 2.07 10.77
C LYS A 161 7.05 2.08 11.91
N GLY A 162 7.54 2.35 13.12
CA GLY A 162 6.72 2.57 14.31
C GLY A 162 6.02 1.32 14.83
N LEU A 163 6.53 0.12 14.52
CA LEU A 163 5.98 -1.15 15.00
C LEU A 163 6.86 -1.75 16.08
N ASP A 164 6.23 -2.35 17.09
CA ASP A 164 6.84 -3.36 17.94
C ASP A 164 6.54 -4.76 17.37
N ILE A 165 7.54 -5.62 17.23
CA ILE A 165 7.41 -6.95 16.61
C ILE A 165 8.13 -7.99 17.47
N THR A 166 7.35 -8.81 18.15
CA THR A 166 7.87 -9.73 19.19
C THR A 166 7.28 -11.13 19.10
N ASN A 167 7.94 -12.07 19.78
CA ASN A 167 7.45 -13.43 20.06
C ASN A 167 7.24 -14.33 18.82
N PHE A 168 7.99 -14.11 17.74
CA PHE A 168 8.03 -15.04 16.60
C PHE A 168 9.04 -16.16 16.84
N GLN A 169 8.64 -17.40 16.57
CA GLN A 169 9.44 -18.58 16.91
C GLN A 169 9.88 -19.33 15.65
N ALA A 170 11.17 -19.67 15.58
CA ALA A 170 11.69 -20.57 14.55
C ALA A 170 11.23 -22.02 14.82
N ASP A 171 11.17 -22.85 13.79
CA ASP A 171 10.99 -24.29 13.97
C ASP A 171 12.30 -24.98 14.41
N GLY A 172 12.23 -26.31 14.61
CA GLY A 172 13.41 -27.13 14.97
C GLY A 172 14.52 -27.18 13.92
N SER A 173 14.27 -26.68 12.70
CA SER A 173 15.25 -26.53 11.62
C SER A 173 15.72 -25.08 11.43
N LEU A 174 15.41 -24.20 12.38
CA LEU A 174 15.73 -22.77 12.36
C LEU A 174 15.07 -22.00 11.20
N ASN A 175 13.97 -22.52 10.65
CA ASN A 175 13.17 -21.77 9.68
C ASN A 175 12.22 -20.82 10.39
N GLY A 176 12.02 -19.64 9.81
CA GLY A 176 11.12 -18.60 10.31
C GLY A 176 11.57 -17.97 11.63
N GLY A 177 10.62 -17.47 12.42
CA GLY A 177 10.92 -16.76 13.67
C GLY A 177 11.51 -15.36 13.50
N VAL A 178 11.50 -14.83 12.27
CA VAL A 178 12.06 -13.51 11.97
C VAL A 178 10.97 -12.45 12.16
N GLY A 179 11.26 -11.37 12.88
CA GLY A 179 10.30 -10.26 13.02
C GLY A 179 9.94 -9.64 11.66
N ILE A 180 10.95 -9.23 10.88
CA ILE A 180 10.77 -8.75 9.50
C ILE A 180 11.74 -9.48 8.58
N LEU A 181 11.21 -10.37 7.73
CA LEU A 181 11.96 -11.05 6.68
C LEU A 181 11.98 -10.18 5.42
N VAL A 182 13.18 -9.79 4.96
CA VAL A 182 13.35 -8.94 3.77
C VAL A 182 13.92 -9.77 2.61
N GLN A 183 13.17 -9.88 1.52
CA GLN A 183 13.51 -10.64 0.31
C GLN A 183 13.46 -9.76 -0.96
N SER A 184 13.41 -8.44 -0.80
CA SER A 184 13.40 -7.45 -1.87
C SER A 184 14.37 -6.29 -1.57
N ASN A 185 14.59 -5.40 -2.55
CA ASN A 185 15.60 -4.35 -2.48
C ASN A 185 15.01 -2.97 -2.15
N GLY A 186 15.83 -2.08 -1.59
CA GLY A 186 15.48 -0.67 -1.41
C GLY A 186 14.45 -0.39 -0.31
N ASN A 187 14.27 -1.33 0.62
CA ASN A 187 13.33 -1.17 1.73
C ASN A 187 13.92 -0.31 2.86
N SER A 188 13.07 0.44 3.54
CA SER A 188 13.39 1.22 4.72
C SER A 188 12.73 0.59 5.95
N ILE A 189 13.55 0.08 6.87
CA ILE A 189 13.08 -0.48 8.16
C ILE A 189 13.58 0.45 9.25
N VAL A 190 12.71 1.33 9.77
CA VAL A 190 13.11 2.45 10.62
C VAL A 190 12.20 2.65 11.82
N GLY A 191 12.76 2.92 13.00
CA GLY A 191 11.96 3.22 14.19
C GLY A 191 11.04 2.08 14.64
N ASN A 192 11.43 0.83 14.38
CA ASN A 192 10.73 -0.36 14.88
C ASN A 192 11.50 -0.96 16.04
N PHE A 193 10.78 -1.59 16.97
CA PHE A 193 11.34 -2.50 17.97
C PHE A 193 11.14 -3.93 17.48
N VAL A 194 12.21 -4.73 17.48
CA VAL A 194 12.18 -6.11 16.98
C VAL A 194 12.85 -7.01 18.00
N GLY A 195 12.09 -7.97 18.53
CA GLY A 195 12.57 -8.91 19.54
C GLY A 195 12.73 -8.33 20.95
N VAL A 196 12.23 -7.12 21.19
CA VAL A 196 12.12 -6.47 22.51
C VAL A 196 10.70 -5.93 22.62
N ASN A 197 10.10 -5.91 23.81
CA ASN A 197 8.73 -5.44 23.99
C ASN A 197 8.58 -3.92 23.70
N PRO A 198 7.36 -3.32 23.72
CA PRO A 198 7.15 -1.92 23.36
C PRO A 198 7.86 -0.92 24.28
N ALA A 199 8.29 -1.33 25.47
CA ALA A 199 9.09 -0.53 26.39
C ALA A 199 10.60 -0.62 26.10
N GLY A 200 11.00 -1.34 25.05
CA GLY A 200 12.39 -1.54 24.66
C GLY A 200 13.14 -2.53 25.56
N THR A 201 12.43 -3.39 26.31
CA THR A 201 13.06 -4.38 27.20
C THR A 201 12.91 -5.80 26.66
N THR A 202 13.95 -6.62 26.83
CA THR A 202 14.02 -8.04 26.45
C THR A 202 13.32 -8.93 27.46
#